data_AF-A0AAP5YCZ6-F1
#
_entry.id   AF-A0AAP5YCZ6-F1
#
_cell.length_a   1.000
_cell.length_b   1.000
_cell.length_c   1.000
_cell.angle_alpha   90.00
_cell.angle_beta   90.00
_cell.angle_gamma   90.00
#
_symmetry.space_group_name_H-M   'P 1'
#
loop_
_entity.id
_entity.type
_entity.pdbx_description
1 polymer ?
#
loop_
_entity_poly.entity_id
_entity_poly.type
_entity_poly.pdbx_seq_one_letter_code
_entity_poly.pdbx_strand_id
1 'polypeptide(L)'
;AKMKTLYREGLKRRYGSLRQIISGVHFNFSFPESFWDALYCEQDEQARQDTKSAAYFALIRNYYRFGWMIPYFFGASPALCGSFIQGRETKLPFESIGGTLYLPKATSLRLSDLGYTNSAQSVLKIGFNSIDQYLEGLGDAIRRPSEEFAKIGVKVDGEYRQLNTNILQIENELYAPIRPKRVAKSGEKPSDALSRAGVEYIEVRSLDVNPFSAVGVSEEQVRFLDLFLT
;
A
#
# COMPACT_ATOMS: atom_id res chain seq x y z
N ALA A 1 -2.59 8.24 -21.04
CA ALA A 1 -3.01 6.82 -21.18
C ALA A 1 -1.82 5.87 -21.34
N LYS A 2 -0.94 6.07 -22.36
CA LYS A 2 0.17 5.14 -22.68
C LYS A 2 1.10 4.78 -21.51
N MET A 3 1.55 5.76 -20.71
CA MET A 3 2.41 5.50 -19.53
C MET A 3 1.73 4.60 -18.48
N LYS A 4 0.44 4.85 -18.19
CA LYS A 4 -0.34 4.05 -17.23
C LYS A 4 -0.51 2.60 -17.69
N THR A 5 -0.63 2.36 -19.00
CA THR A 5 -0.69 1.02 -19.59
C THR A 5 0.66 0.33 -19.49
N LEU A 6 1.75 1.01 -19.85
CA LEU A 6 3.11 0.46 -19.76
C LEU A 6 3.50 0.13 -18.31
N TYR A 7 3.11 0.95 -17.35
CA TYR A 7 3.28 0.65 -15.93
C TYR A 7 2.62 -0.69 -15.53
N ARG A 8 1.37 -0.92 -15.97
CA ARG A 8 0.63 -2.17 -15.70
C ARG A 8 1.26 -3.37 -16.40
N GLU A 9 1.76 -3.20 -17.61
CA GLU A 9 2.51 -4.24 -18.31
C GLU A 9 3.79 -4.60 -17.54
N GLY A 10 4.50 -3.61 -16.99
CA GLY A 10 5.61 -3.81 -16.08
C GLY A 10 5.22 -4.61 -14.84
N LEU A 11 4.12 -4.24 -14.16
CA LEU A 11 3.62 -4.98 -12.99
C LEU A 11 3.28 -6.43 -13.32
N LYS A 12 2.64 -6.68 -14.47
CA LYS A 12 2.32 -8.03 -14.95
C LYS A 12 3.59 -8.86 -15.14
N ARG A 13 4.64 -8.29 -15.72
CA ARG A 13 5.91 -9.00 -15.97
C ARG A 13 6.72 -9.23 -14.69
N ARG A 14 6.70 -8.27 -13.76
CA ARG A 14 7.40 -8.35 -12.49
C ARG A 14 6.73 -9.32 -11.51
N TYR A 15 5.39 -9.29 -11.42
CA TYR A 15 4.66 -9.93 -10.32
C TYR A 15 3.62 -10.96 -10.75
N GLY A 16 3.39 -11.09 -12.06
CA GLY A 16 2.32 -11.90 -12.63
C GLY A 16 0.97 -11.16 -12.65
N SER A 17 0.09 -11.56 -13.57
CA SER A 17 -1.26 -10.99 -13.69
C SER A 17 -2.18 -11.36 -12.53
N LEU A 18 -2.02 -12.57 -11.96
CA LEU A 18 -2.90 -13.10 -10.91
C LEU A 18 -2.87 -12.26 -9.62
N ARG A 19 -1.71 -11.71 -9.23
CA ARG A 19 -1.65 -10.83 -8.04
C ARG A 19 -2.39 -9.50 -8.28
N GLN A 20 -2.41 -9.01 -9.53
CA GLN A 20 -2.99 -7.70 -9.88
C GLN A 20 -4.52 -7.70 -9.92
N ILE A 21 -5.16 -8.87 -9.92
CA ILE A 21 -6.63 -9.00 -9.87
C ILE A 21 -7.19 -9.07 -8.44
N ILE A 22 -6.32 -9.14 -7.42
CA ILE A 22 -6.72 -9.07 -6.02
C ILE A 22 -7.24 -7.66 -5.74
N SER A 23 -8.47 -7.57 -5.23
CA SER A 23 -9.12 -6.32 -4.85
C SER A 23 -9.06 -6.09 -3.34
N GLY A 24 -9.34 -4.86 -2.92
CA GLY A 24 -9.45 -4.47 -1.52
C GLY A 24 -10.09 -3.09 -1.40
N VAL A 25 -10.36 -2.67 -0.17
CA VAL A 25 -10.93 -1.35 0.13
C VAL A 25 -9.83 -0.47 0.69
N HIS A 26 -9.77 0.79 0.23
CA HIS A 26 -8.93 1.79 0.85
C HIS A 26 -9.79 2.79 1.61
N PHE A 27 -9.39 3.09 2.84
CA PHE A 27 -10.04 4.07 3.69
C PHE A 27 -9.14 5.30 3.80
N ASN A 28 -9.64 6.46 3.39
CA ASN A 28 -8.90 7.71 3.42
C ASN A 28 -9.41 8.57 4.59
N PHE A 29 -8.50 9.01 5.45
CA PHE A 29 -8.85 9.69 6.69
C PHE A 29 -7.98 10.93 6.92
N SER A 30 -8.61 12.00 7.37
CA SER A 30 -7.95 13.24 7.79
C SER A 30 -8.64 13.85 8.99
N PHE A 31 -7.85 14.36 9.94
CA PHE A 31 -8.41 15.15 11.05
C PHE A 31 -8.85 16.54 10.58
N PRO A 32 -9.95 17.08 11.13
CA PRO A 32 -10.39 18.45 10.84
C PRO A 32 -9.40 19.48 11.40
N GLU A 33 -9.42 20.71 10.87
CA GLU A 33 -8.54 21.79 11.39
C GLU A 33 -8.76 22.08 12.87
N SER A 34 -10.00 21.96 13.35
CA SER A 34 -10.33 22.11 14.78
C SER A 34 -9.59 21.11 15.70
N PHE A 35 -9.25 19.93 15.21
CA PHE A 35 -8.44 18.96 15.97
C PHE A 35 -7.00 19.47 16.14
N TRP A 36 -6.41 20.02 15.08
CA TRP A 36 -5.06 20.57 15.11
C TRP A 36 -4.98 21.85 15.93
N ASP A 37 -5.99 22.70 15.86
CA ASP A 37 -6.11 23.90 16.69
C ASP A 37 -6.22 23.55 18.17
N ALA A 38 -6.98 22.52 18.52
CA ALA A 38 -7.13 22.09 19.92
C ALA A 38 -5.83 21.51 20.50
N LEU A 39 -5.02 20.82 19.70
CA LEU A 39 -3.81 20.15 20.16
C LEU A 39 -2.57 21.05 20.18
N TYR A 40 -2.50 22.01 19.24
CA TYR A 40 -1.29 22.81 19.01
C TYR A 40 -1.53 24.33 19.00
N CYS A 41 -2.75 24.78 19.33
CA CYS A 41 -3.17 26.18 19.25
C CYS A 41 -3.04 26.75 17.83
N GLU A 42 -3.15 28.06 17.69
CA GLU A 42 -2.87 28.77 16.44
C GLU A 42 -1.38 28.66 16.09
N GLN A 43 -1.11 28.32 14.83
CA GLN A 43 0.24 28.19 14.28
C GLN A 43 0.27 28.89 12.92
N ASP A 44 1.43 29.40 12.52
CA ASP A 44 1.63 29.79 11.13
C ASP A 44 1.55 28.56 10.20
N GLU A 45 1.44 28.83 8.88
CA GLU A 45 1.22 27.78 7.88
C GLU A 45 2.33 26.72 7.88
N GLN A 46 3.59 27.13 8.06
CA GLN A 46 4.74 26.22 8.02
C GLN A 46 4.77 25.35 9.28
N ALA A 47 4.63 25.95 10.46
CA ALA A 47 4.57 25.22 11.72
C ALA A 47 3.39 24.25 11.76
N ARG A 48 2.23 24.64 11.21
CA ARG A 48 1.05 23.77 11.07
C ARG A 48 1.35 22.58 10.17
N GLN A 49 1.98 22.81 9.01
CA GLN A 49 2.34 21.74 8.07
C GLN A 49 3.30 20.71 8.70
N ASP A 50 4.32 21.19 9.40
CA ASP A 50 5.33 20.34 10.04
C ASP A 50 4.72 19.50 11.16
N THR A 51 3.87 20.13 11.97
CA THR A 51 3.17 19.48 13.08
C THR A 51 2.20 18.40 12.58
N LYS A 52 1.37 18.71 11.57
CA LYS A 52 0.46 17.72 10.94
C LYS A 52 1.23 16.54 10.39
N SER A 53 2.33 16.80 9.68
CA SER A 53 3.17 15.74 9.12
C SER A 53 3.74 14.85 10.22
N ALA A 54 4.34 15.44 11.27
CA ALA A 54 4.87 14.69 12.41
C ALA A 54 3.80 13.82 13.11
N ALA A 55 2.60 14.38 13.31
CA ALA A 55 1.47 13.68 13.92
C ALA A 55 0.98 12.50 13.06
N TYR A 56 0.82 12.69 11.74
CA TYR A 56 0.45 11.59 10.84
C TYR A 56 1.52 10.50 10.77
N PHE A 57 2.82 10.84 10.83
CA PHE A 57 3.88 9.83 10.93
C PHE A 57 3.84 9.08 12.28
N ALA A 58 3.48 9.75 13.38
CA ALA A 58 3.24 9.09 14.66
C ALA A 58 2.05 8.11 14.59
N LEU A 59 0.95 8.53 13.95
CA LEU A 59 -0.20 7.67 13.68
C LEU A 59 0.22 6.46 12.85
N ILE A 60 0.97 6.65 11.75
CA ILE A 60 1.46 5.54 10.92
C ILE A 60 2.29 4.55 11.75
N ARG A 61 3.18 5.02 12.63
CA ARG A 61 3.93 4.13 13.53
C ARG A 61 3.03 3.32 14.46
N ASN A 62 1.98 3.93 15.02
CA ASN A 62 0.99 3.20 15.83
C ASN A 62 0.17 2.23 15.00
N TYR A 63 -0.18 2.59 13.76
CA TYR A 63 -0.84 1.69 12.82
C TYR A 63 0.04 0.46 12.52
N TYR A 64 1.35 0.61 12.36
CA TYR A 64 2.23 -0.56 12.20
C TYR A 64 2.29 -1.44 13.46
N ARG A 65 2.09 -0.88 14.66
CA ARG A 65 2.09 -1.63 15.94
C ARG A 65 0.78 -2.39 16.18
N PHE A 66 -0.36 -1.79 15.84
CA PHE A 66 -1.69 -2.28 16.25
C PHE A 66 -2.62 -2.59 15.07
N GLY A 67 -2.23 -2.24 13.84
CA GLY A 67 -3.05 -2.38 12.63
C GLY A 67 -3.36 -3.83 12.24
N TRP A 68 -2.72 -4.82 12.88
CA TRP A 68 -3.10 -6.23 12.77
C TRP A 68 -4.52 -6.50 13.26
N MET A 69 -5.11 -5.61 14.07
CA MET A 69 -6.52 -5.69 14.48
C MET A 69 -7.47 -5.61 13.28
N ILE A 70 -7.09 -4.88 12.22
CA ILE A 70 -7.92 -4.72 11.03
C ILE A 70 -8.13 -6.05 10.29
N PRO A 71 -7.08 -6.80 9.87
CA PRO A 71 -7.30 -8.12 9.31
C PRO A 71 -7.80 -9.14 10.33
N TYR A 72 -7.64 -8.92 11.64
CA TYR A 72 -8.25 -9.79 12.64
C TYR A 72 -9.79 -9.69 12.64
N PHE A 73 -10.34 -8.47 12.68
CA PHE A 73 -11.79 -8.26 12.69
C PHE A 73 -12.43 -8.32 11.31
N PHE A 74 -11.74 -7.83 10.28
CA PHE A 74 -12.32 -7.59 8.96
C PHE A 74 -11.58 -8.30 7.81
N GLY A 75 -10.66 -9.21 8.13
CA GLY A 75 -10.08 -10.10 7.14
C GLY A 75 -11.14 -11.03 6.58
N ALA A 76 -11.29 -11.07 5.25
CA ALA A 76 -12.34 -11.82 4.57
C ALA A 76 -11.78 -12.67 3.42
N SER A 77 -10.50 -13.06 3.52
CA SER A 77 -9.82 -13.86 2.50
C SER A 77 -9.05 -15.04 3.11
N PRO A 78 -9.69 -15.95 3.88
CA PRO A 78 -9.02 -17.12 4.46
C PRO A 78 -8.70 -18.22 3.44
N ALA A 79 -9.23 -18.09 2.22
CA ALA A 79 -9.16 -19.07 1.15
C ALA A 79 -8.77 -18.43 -0.19
N LEU A 80 -8.19 -19.24 -1.09
CA LEU A 80 -7.82 -18.87 -2.45
C LEU A 80 -8.03 -20.04 -3.41
N CYS A 81 -8.14 -19.76 -4.71
CA CYS A 81 -8.12 -20.79 -5.74
C CYS A 81 -6.69 -21.36 -5.90
N GLY A 82 -6.55 -22.67 -6.10
CA GLY A 82 -5.25 -23.32 -6.29
C GLY A 82 -4.37 -22.70 -7.39
N SER A 83 -4.98 -22.02 -8.38
CA SER A 83 -4.25 -21.28 -9.41
C SER A 83 -3.35 -20.15 -8.87
N PHE A 84 -3.64 -19.59 -7.69
CA PHE A 84 -2.84 -18.52 -7.08
C PHE A 84 -1.48 -18.99 -6.55
N ILE A 85 -1.34 -20.30 -6.29
CA ILE A 85 -0.08 -20.89 -5.83
C ILE A 85 0.55 -21.82 -6.88
N GLN A 86 -0.01 -21.89 -8.08
CA GLN A 86 0.51 -22.74 -9.14
C GLN A 86 1.95 -22.35 -9.50
N GLY A 87 2.86 -23.32 -9.44
CA GLY A 87 4.30 -23.10 -9.69
C GLY A 87 5.05 -22.48 -8.52
N ARG A 88 4.45 -22.40 -7.32
CA ARG A 88 5.12 -21.99 -6.07
C ARG A 88 5.02 -23.09 -5.03
N GLU A 89 6.15 -23.43 -4.41
CA GLU A 89 6.13 -24.24 -3.21
C GLU A 89 5.72 -23.37 -2.01
N THR A 90 4.78 -23.87 -1.21
CA THR A 90 4.39 -23.27 0.06
C THR A 90 4.51 -24.29 1.17
N LYS A 91 5.08 -23.88 2.30
CA LYS A 91 5.16 -24.68 3.53
C LYS A 91 3.93 -24.50 4.43
N LEU A 92 2.99 -23.65 4.02
CA LEU A 92 1.77 -23.41 4.79
C LEU A 92 0.86 -24.65 4.72
N PRO A 93 0.29 -25.11 5.85
CA PRO A 93 -0.50 -26.33 5.92
C PRO A 93 -1.93 -26.09 5.40
N PHE A 94 -2.05 -25.89 4.09
CA PHE A 94 -3.34 -25.69 3.44
C PHE A 94 -4.22 -26.93 3.56
N GLU A 95 -5.48 -26.70 3.94
CA GLU A 95 -6.56 -27.64 3.70
C GLU A 95 -7.21 -27.31 2.35
N SER A 96 -7.92 -28.27 1.77
CA SER A 96 -8.54 -28.11 0.45
C SER A 96 -9.98 -28.61 0.42
N ILE A 97 -10.82 -27.86 -0.30
CA ILE A 97 -12.17 -28.26 -0.68
C ILE A 97 -12.28 -28.03 -2.19
N GLY A 98 -12.23 -29.12 -2.97
CA GLY A 98 -12.17 -29.04 -4.42
C GLY A 98 -10.94 -28.26 -4.91
N GLY A 99 -11.16 -27.22 -5.73
CA GLY A 99 -10.10 -26.33 -6.23
C GLY A 99 -9.72 -25.18 -5.29
N THR A 100 -10.36 -25.06 -4.12
CA THR A 100 -10.12 -24.00 -3.15
C THR A 100 -9.21 -24.49 -2.04
N LEU A 101 -8.17 -23.71 -1.75
CA LEU A 101 -7.24 -23.92 -0.65
C LEU A 101 -7.52 -22.90 0.45
N TYR A 102 -7.49 -23.32 1.71
CA TYR A 102 -7.69 -22.42 2.84
C TYR A 102 -6.82 -22.81 4.04
N LEU A 103 -6.61 -21.84 4.94
CA LEU A 103 -6.00 -22.09 6.24
C LEU A 103 -7.07 -21.88 7.32
N PRO A 104 -7.36 -22.87 8.19
CA PRO A 104 -8.49 -22.81 9.13
C PRO A 104 -8.50 -21.60 10.07
N LYS A 105 -7.32 -21.03 10.35
CA LYS A 105 -7.14 -19.89 11.25
C LYS A 105 -6.66 -18.62 10.55
N ALA A 106 -6.58 -18.62 9.22
CA ALA A 106 -6.24 -17.40 8.49
C ALA A 106 -7.43 -16.44 8.50
N THR A 107 -7.14 -15.15 8.48
CA THR A 107 -8.16 -14.10 8.32
C THR A 107 -8.05 -13.44 6.95
N SER A 108 -6.86 -12.98 6.57
CA SER A 108 -6.60 -12.32 5.29
C SER A 108 -5.34 -12.85 4.60
N LEU A 109 -5.51 -13.80 3.67
CA LEU A 109 -4.42 -14.25 2.79
C LEU A 109 -4.01 -13.14 1.80
N ARG A 110 -4.90 -12.18 1.52
CA ARG A 110 -4.59 -10.99 0.69
C ARG A 110 -3.41 -10.19 1.24
N LEU A 111 -3.26 -10.10 2.56
CA LEU A 111 -2.15 -9.40 3.21
C LEU A 111 -0.91 -10.28 3.46
N SER A 112 -0.97 -11.57 3.12
CA SER A 112 0.16 -12.49 3.22
C SER A 112 1.08 -12.43 1.99
N ASP A 113 2.21 -13.14 2.06
CA ASP A 113 3.16 -13.34 0.95
C ASP A 113 2.57 -13.99 -0.30
N LEU A 114 1.43 -14.66 -0.16
CA LEU A 114 0.67 -15.23 -1.27
C LEU A 114 -0.21 -14.19 -1.96
N GLY A 115 -0.55 -13.11 -1.26
CA GLY A 115 -1.42 -12.05 -1.72
C GLY A 115 -0.68 -10.94 -2.46
N TYR A 116 -0.76 -9.72 -1.94
CA TYR A 116 -0.26 -8.53 -2.65
C TYR A 116 1.16 -8.09 -2.23
N THR A 117 1.74 -8.69 -1.18
CA THR A 117 3.13 -8.37 -0.77
C THR A 117 4.15 -8.91 -1.77
N ASN A 118 5.27 -8.21 -1.91
CA ASN A 118 6.35 -8.58 -2.81
C ASN A 118 7.70 -8.60 -2.06
N SER A 119 8.39 -9.73 -2.14
CA SER A 119 9.73 -9.94 -1.55
C SER A 119 10.78 -8.99 -2.11
N ALA A 120 10.69 -8.54 -3.36
CA ALA A 120 11.66 -7.57 -3.89
C ALA A 120 11.61 -6.22 -3.14
N GLN A 121 10.49 -5.92 -2.46
CA GLN A 121 10.34 -4.72 -1.64
C GLN A 121 10.72 -4.94 -0.17
N SER A 122 10.93 -6.18 0.30
CA SER A 122 11.32 -6.44 1.69
C SER A 122 12.72 -5.91 2.03
N VAL A 123 13.54 -5.63 1.01
CA VAL A 123 14.87 -5.00 1.13
C VAL A 123 14.76 -3.48 1.31
N LEU A 124 13.60 -2.87 1.02
CA LEU A 124 13.41 -1.43 1.14
C LEU A 124 13.30 -1.03 2.61
N LYS A 125 14.30 -0.28 3.09
CA LYS A 125 14.29 0.35 4.41
C LYS A 125 13.68 1.75 4.33
N ILE A 126 12.36 1.82 4.15
CA ILE A 126 11.63 3.10 4.17
C ILE A 126 11.19 3.37 5.61
N GLY A 127 11.73 4.43 6.21
CA GLY A 127 11.40 4.84 7.57
C GLY A 127 10.15 5.70 7.65
N PHE A 128 9.47 5.65 8.79
CA PHE A 128 8.27 6.44 9.10
C PHE A 128 8.48 7.34 10.34
N ASN A 129 9.72 7.78 10.59
CA ASN A 129 10.00 8.66 11.72
C ASN A 129 9.74 10.14 11.38
N SER A 130 10.03 10.54 10.13
CA SER A 130 9.77 11.88 9.60
C SER A 130 9.42 11.82 8.11
N ILE A 131 8.87 12.93 7.60
CA ILE A 131 8.57 13.06 6.17
C ILE A 131 9.83 13.00 5.31
N ASP A 132 10.92 13.64 5.75
CA ASP A 132 12.19 13.65 5.01
C ASP A 132 12.77 12.25 4.88
N GLN A 133 12.80 11.49 5.99
CA GLN A 133 13.29 10.11 5.98
C GLN A 133 12.45 9.23 5.04
N TYR A 134 11.12 9.42 5.04
CA TYR A 134 10.23 8.69 4.16
C TYR A 134 10.46 9.03 2.69
N LEU A 135 10.60 10.33 2.35
CA LEU A 135 10.83 10.81 1.00
C LEU A 135 12.20 10.38 0.46
N GLU A 136 13.24 10.42 1.29
CA GLU A 136 14.58 9.92 0.97
C GLU A 136 14.52 8.43 0.63
N GLY A 137 13.95 7.61 1.52
CA GLY A 137 13.82 6.17 1.32
C GLY A 137 13.00 5.79 0.09
N LEU A 138 11.89 6.50 -0.16
CA LEU A 138 11.06 6.31 -1.35
C LEU A 138 11.81 6.71 -2.63
N GLY A 139 12.48 7.86 -2.61
CA GLY A 139 13.30 8.32 -3.74
C GLY A 139 14.40 7.33 -4.08
N ASP A 140 15.05 6.77 -3.08
CA ASP A 140 16.07 5.74 -3.25
C ASP A 140 15.50 4.46 -3.85
N ALA A 141 14.34 3.99 -3.38
CA ALA A 141 13.66 2.82 -3.92
C ALA A 141 13.32 2.97 -5.42
N ILE A 142 12.95 4.18 -5.84
CA ILE A 142 12.62 4.49 -7.24
C ILE A 142 13.87 4.60 -8.11
N ARG A 143 15.03 4.97 -7.55
CA ARG A 143 16.31 5.10 -8.27
C ARG A 143 17.17 3.84 -8.23
N ARG A 144 16.93 2.91 -7.30
CA ARG A 144 17.76 1.72 -7.09
C ARG A 144 17.51 0.67 -8.18
N PRO A 145 18.53 0.28 -8.96
CA PRO A 145 18.41 -0.79 -9.95
C PRO A 145 18.05 -2.13 -9.30
N SER A 146 17.32 -2.99 -10.02
CA SER A 146 17.05 -4.38 -9.65
C SER A 146 17.64 -5.31 -10.71
N GLU A 147 18.54 -6.22 -10.30
CA GLU A 147 19.10 -7.24 -11.19
C GLU A 147 18.02 -8.18 -11.74
N GLU A 148 17.01 -8.49 -10.94
CA GLU A 148 15.87 -9.32 -11.35
C GLU A 148 15.08 -8.63 -12.46
N PHE A 149 14.73 -7.35 -12.27
CA PHE A 149 13.93 -6.62 -13.27
C PHE A 149 14.75 -6.18 -14.48
N ALA A 150 16.07 -6.07 -14.35
CA ALA A 150 16.97 -5.85 -15.48
C ALA A 150 16.89 -6.99 -16.51
N LYS A 151 16.75 -8.25 -16.06
CA LYS A 151 16.63 -9.43 -16.94
C LYS A 151 15.38 -9.40 -17.84
N ILE A 152 14.33 -8.68 -17.43
CA ILE A 152 13.11 -8.50 -18.23
C ILE A 152 13.37 -7.56 -19.43
N GLY A 153 14.28 -6.60 -19.26
CA GLY A 153 14.58 -5.51 -20.19
C GLY A 153 13.56 -4.37 -20.16
N VAL A 154 13.96 -3.15 -20.52
CA VAL A 154 13.02 -2.01 -20.67
C VAL A 154 12.32 -2.08 -22.02
N LYS A 155 13.10 -2.25 -23.09
CA LYS A 155 12.63 -2.37 -24.46
C LYS A 155 13.35 -3.54 -25.11
N VAL A 156 12.59 -4.51 -25.60
CA VAL A 156 13.12 -5.75 -26.21
C VAL A 156 12.33 -5.98 -27.49
N ASP A 157 13.02 -6.26 -28.60
CA ASP A 157 12.42 -6.46 -29.93
C ASP A 157 11.49 -5.31 -30.36
N GLY A 158 11.86 -4.07 -29.99
CA GLY A 158 11.06 -2.88 -30.31
C GLY A 158 9.92 -2.58 -29.34
N GLU A 159 9.58 -3.48 -28.43
CA GLU A 159 8.45 -3.35 -27.50
C GLU A 159 8.88 -2.94 -26.09
N TYR A 160 8.19 -1.95 -25.51
CA TYR A 160 8.40 -1.56 -24.12
C TYR A 160 7.71 -2.54 -23.17
N ARG A 161 8.46 -3.06 -22.20
CA ARG A 161 8.01 -4.07 -21.23
C ARG A 161 7.75 -3.51 -19.83
N GLN A 162 8.40 -2.40 -19.49
CA GLN A 162 8.29 -1.71 -18.20
C GLN A 162 8.81 -0.27 -18.33
N LEU A 163 8.55 0.58 -17.33
CA LEU A 163 9.02 1.98 -17.35
C LEU A 163 10.53 2.12 -17.12
N ASN A 164 11.09 1.28 -16.24
CA ASN A 164 12.50 1.21 -15.89
C ASN A 164 12.82 -0.18 -15.31
N THR A 165 14.06 -0.42 -14.89
CA THR A 165 14.49 -1.67 -14.24
C THR A 165 14.82 -1.48 -12.76
N ASN A 166 14.29 -0.42 -12.14
CA ASN A 166 14.52 -0.13 -10.73
C ASN A 166 13.56 -0.93 -9.85
N ILE A 167 13.85 -1.03 -8.55
CA ILE A 167 13.02 -1.77 -7.58
C ILE A 167 11.55 -1.31 -7.69
N LEU A 168 11.31 0.00 -7.78
CA LEU A 168 10.00 0.57 -8.09
C LEU A 168 10.04 1.30 -9.44
N GLN A 169 9.02 1.10 -10.29
CA GLN A 169 8.88 1.91 -11.50
C GLN A 169 8.49 3.35 -11.16
N ILE A 170 7.57 3.52 -10.20
CA ILE A 170 7.03 4.81 -9.71
C ILE A 170 6.61 4.67 -8.24
N GLU A 171 6.32 5.78 -7.55
CA GLU A 171 5.95 5.79 -6.13
C GLU A 171 4.76 4.86 -5.82
N ASN A 172 3.82 4.74 -6.77
CA ASN A 172 2.59 3.97 -6.60
C ASN A 172 2.82 2.46 -6.45
N GLU A 173 4.00 1.95 -6.87
CA GLU A 173 4.38 0.54 -6.80
C GLU A 173 4.75 0.10 -5.38
N LEU A 174 5.08 1.04 -4.48
CA LEU A 174 5.41 0.74 -3.08
C LEU A 174 4.23 0.10 -2.37
N TYR A 175 4.26 -1.19 -2.10
CA TYR A 175 3.24 -1.82 -1.27
C TYR A 175 3.41 -1.42 0.20
N ALA A 176 2.37 -0.83 0.77
CA ALA A 176 2.32 -0.47 2.19
C ALA A 176 0.87 -0.60 2.69
N PRO A 177 0.65 -1.07 3.92
CA PRO A 177 -0.69 -1.23 4.50
C PRO A 177 -1.33 0.10 4.90
N ILE A 178 -0.54 1.16 5.03
CA ILE A 178 -0.95 2.55 5.24
C ILE A 178 0.02 3.48 4.50
N ARG A 179 -0.45 4.60 3.95
CA ARG A 179 0.41 5.58 3.25
C ARG A 179 0.10 7.02 3.66
N PRO A 180 1.11 7.89 3.83
CA PRO A 180 0.89 9.33 3.91
C PRO A 180 0.54 9.87 2.52
N LYS A 181 -0.40 10.84 2.47
CA LYS A 181 -0.92 11.37 1.21
C LYS A 181 -1.10 12.88 1.25
N ARG A 182 -0.95 13.48 0.07
CA ARG A 182 -1.31 14.86 -0.28
C ARG A 182 -1.98 14.83 -1.64
N VAL A 183 -2.99 15.66 -1.86
CA VAL A 183 -3.55 15.87 -3.20
C VAL A 183 -2.48 16.48 -4.11
N ALA A 184 -2.13 15.75 -5.17
CA ALA A 184 -1.14 16.19 -6.15
C ALA A 184 -1.75 17.18 -7.14
N LYS A 185 -0.99 18.22 -7.50
CA LYS A 185 -1.31 19.10 -8.62
C LYS A 185 -1.17 18.34 -9.95
N SER A 186 -1.72 18.90 -11.02
CA SER A 186 -1.61 18.29 -12.35
C SER A 186 -0.14 18.10 -12.74
N GLY A 187 0.26 16.86 -13.05
CA GLY A 187 1.63 16.50 -13.41
C GLY A 187 2.61 16.33 -12.22
N GLU A 188 2.17 16.60 -10.99
CA GLU A 188 2.98 16.46 -9.79
C GLU A 188 3.06 15.00 -9.32
N LYS A 189 4.25 14.54 -8.93
CA LYS A 189 4.41 13.20 -8.35
C LYS A 189 3.89 13.17 -6.91
N PRO A 190 3.44 12.01 -6.40
CA PRO A 190 3.02 11.89 -5.01
C PRO A 190 4.10 12.32 -3.99
N SER A 191 5.38 12.00 -4.25
CA SER A 191 6.49 12.43 -3.40
C SER A 191 6.67 13.94 -3.40
N ASP A 192 6.53 14.57 -4.56
CA ASP A 192 6.70 16.01 -4.73
C ASP A 192 5.58 16.77 -4.03
N ALA A 193 4.35 16.25 -4.08
CA ALA A 193 3.21 16.80 -3.35
C ALA A 193 3.42 16.77 -1.83
N LEU A 194 3.95 15.65 -1.31
CA LEU A 194 4.32 15.50 0.10
C LEU A 194 5.46 16.45 0.49
N SER A 195 6.51 16.54 -0.34
CA SER A 195 7.64 17.43 -0.11
C SER A 195 7.22 18.91 -0.10
N ARG A 196 6.28 19.28 -0.98
CA ARG A 196 5.81 20.66 -1.11
C ARG A 196 4.96 21.10 0.08
N ALA A 197 4.06 20.24 0.54
CA ALA A 197 2.95 20.68 1.39
C ALA A 197 2.62 19.73 2.55
N GLY A 198 3.56 18.85 2.92
CA GLY A 198 3.40 17.91 4.03
C GLY A 198 2.30 16.87 3.81
N VAL A 199 1.96 16.17 4.88
CA VAL A 199 0.88 15.18 4.89
C VAL A 199 -0.48 15.87 5.12
N GLU A 200 -1.45 15.57 4.26
CA GLU A 200 -2.81 16.08 4.35
C GLU A 200 -3.78 15.05 4.92
N TYR A 201 -3.62 13.79 4.50
CA TYR A 201 -4.43 12.66 4.94
C TYR A 201 -3.63 11.36 4.88
N ILE A 202 -4.19 10.29 5.44
CA ILE A 202 -3.65 8.93 5.35
C ILE A 202 -4.57 8.02 4.53
N GLU A 203 -3.98 7.09 3.81
CA GLU A 203 -4.68 6.02 3.08
C GLU A 203 -4.40 4.69 3.77
N VAL A 204 -5.39 4.13 4.47
CA VAL A 204 -5.39 2.76 5.01
C VAL A 204 -5.77 1.78 3.90
N ARG A 205 -4.98 0.73 3.70
CA ARG A 205 -5.05 -0.17 2.53
C ARG A 205 -5.18 -1.65 2.92
N SER A 206 -5.29 -1.94 4.20
CA SER A 206 -5.33 -3.30 4.74
C SER A 206 -6.71 -3.96 4.65
N LEU A 207 -7.78 -3.21 4.45
CA LEU A 207 -9.13 -3.78 4.37
C LEU A 207 -9.32 -4.69 3.15
N ASP A 208 -9.79 -5.91 3.41
CA ASP A 208 -10.33 -6.79 2.39
C ASP A 208 -11.71 -6.27 1.96
N VAL A 209 -12.17 -6.74 0.80
CA VAL A 209 -13.56 -6.51 0.37
C VAL A 209 -14.48 -7.26 1.32
N ASN A 210 -15.45 -6.58 1.92
CA ASN A 210 -16.47 -7.19 2.78
C ASN A 210 -17.47 -7.97 1.90
N PRO A 211 -17.50 -9.32 1.96
CA PRO A 211 -18.38 -10.13 1.12
C PRO A 211 -19.85 -10.05 1.57
N PHE A 212 -20.13 -9.49 2.76
CA PHE A 212 -21.47 -9.35 3.33
C PHE A 212 -22.10 -7.98 3.04
N SER A 213 -21.41 -7.12 2.28
CA SER A 213 -21.92 -5.82 1.84
C SER A 213 -21.92 -5.72 0.33
N ALA A 214 -23.02 -5.24 -0.26
CA ALA A 214 -23.13 -5.04 -1.70
C ALA A 214 -22.12 -4.02 -2.27
N VAL A 215 -21.59 -3.14 -1.42
CA VAL A 215 -20.58 -2.14 -1.80
C VAL A 215 -19.17 -2.49 -1.31
N GLY A 216 -18.98 -3.68 -0.72
CA GLY A 216 -17.68 -4.17 -0.28
C GLY A 216 -17.15 -3.56 1.03
N VAL A 217 -17.93 -2.72 1.71
CA VAL A 217 -17.60 -2.13 3.03
C VAL A 217 -18.91 -1.84 3.80
N SER A 218 -18.84 -1.77 5.13
CA SER A 218 -19.97 -1.46 6.01
C SER A 218 -19.71 -0.20 6.85
N GLU A 219 -20.79 0.39 7.35
CA GLU A 219 -20.72 1.54 8.26
C GLU A 219 -19.95 1.21 9.55
N GLU A 220 -20.12 0.00 10.08
CA GLU A 220 -19.39 -0.47 11.27
C GLU A 220 -17.87 -0.48 11.04
N GLN A 221 -17.42 -0.95 9.88
CA GLN A 221 -15.99 -0.93 9.51
C GLN A 221 -15.46 0.50 9.43
N VAL A 222 -16.25 1.43 8.88
CA VAL A 222 -15.89 2.86 8.81
C VAL A 222 -15.76 3.46 10.20
N ARG A 223 -16.77 3.27 11.06
CA ARG A 223 -16.77 3.79 12.44
C ARG A 223 -15.66 3.20 13.30
N PHE A 224 -15.35 1.91 13.13
CA PHE A 224 -14.20 1.29 13.79
C PHE A 224 -12.89 1.97 13.36
N LEU A 225 -12.71 2.20 12.05
CA LEU A 225 -11.49 2.84 11.56
C LEU A 225 -11.36 4.28 12.02
N ASP A 226 -12.47 5.04 12.10
CA ASP A 226 -12.45 6.38 12.71
C ASP A 226 -11.90 6.31 14.13
N LEU A 227 -12.46 5.44 14.98
CA LEU A 227 -12.02 5.26 16.37
C LEU A 227 -10.60 4.73 16.51
N PHE A 228 -10.17 3.86 15.60
CA PHE A 228 -8.84 3.26 15.64
C PHE A 228 -7.74 4.26 15.23
N LEU A 229 -8.07 5.24 14.39
CA LEU A 229 -7.12 6.22 13.86
C LEU A 229 -7.03 7.50 14.70
N THR A 230 -8.04 7.78 15.53
CA THR A 230 -8.09 8.91 16.49
C THR A 230 -7.46 8.54 17.83
#